data_AF-A0A949HZF7-F1
#
_entry.id   AF-A0A949HZF7-F1
#
_cell.length_a   1.000
_cell.length_b   1.000
_cell.length_c   1.000
_cell.angle_alpha   90.00
_cell.angle_beta   90.00
_cell.angle_gamma   90.00
#
_symmetry.space_group_name_H-M   'P 1'
#
loop_
_entity.id
_entity.type
_entity.pdbx_description
1 polymer ?
#
loop_
_entity_poly.entity_id
_entity_poly.type
_entity_poly.pdbx_seq_one_letter_code
_entity_poly.pdbx_strand_id
1 'polypeptide(L)'
;MKILDFLTILRERDIRVWAEGDRLRCNAPTGALTPELRDEVRRRKDEILNFLRSAESLAQQQRAIVPLQPRGGAAPIFAVAGHNGDVFCFRAIAGHLGSDRPFFGLQPPGLDGSREPLGRVEDLAAYFAAQIRAARPEGPYVIAGYCAGGSIAFEL
;
A
#
# COMPACT_ATOMS: atom_id res chain seq x y z
N MET A 1 0.54 -27.18 6.94
CA MET A 1 1.15 -25.91 7.40
C MET A 1 0.87 -24.84 6.37
N LYS A 2 0.41 -23.64 6.77
CA LYS A 2 0.12 -22.57 5.78
C LYS A 2 1.43 -22.05 5.19
N ILE A 3 1.35 -21.36 4.05
CA ILE A 3 2.54 -20.80 3.39
C ILE A 3 3.22 -19.74 4.27
N LEU A 4 2.44 -18.90 4.96
CA LEU A 4 2.93 -17.89 5.87
C LEU A 4 3.76 -18.50 7.01
N ASP A 5 3.25 -19.54 7.67
CA ASP A 5 3.96 -20.22 8.75
C ASP A 5 5.32 -20.76 8.28
N PHE A 6 5.36 -21.31 7.07
CA PHE A 6 6.60 -21.83 6.48
C PHE A 6 7.60 -20.73 6.16
N LEU A 7 7.15 -19.62 5.56
CA LEU A 7 8.01 -18.47 5.27
C LEU A 7 8.54 -17.82 6.55
N THR A 8 7.76 -17.83 7.63
CA THR A 8 8.21 -17.40 8.96
C THR A 8 9.35 -18.27 9.46
N ILE A 9 9.23 -19.60 9.37
CA ILE A 9 10.32 -20.53 9.75
C ILE A 9 11.60 -20.28 8.95
N LEU A 10 11.49 -20.03 7.63
CA LEU A 10 12.65 -19.70 6.81
C LEU A 10 13.31 -18.41 7.31
N ARG A 11 12.51 -17.37 7.58
CA ARG A 11 12.99 -16.07 8.05
C ARG A 11 13.66 -16.16 9.43
N GLU A 12 13.10 -16.94 10.36
CA GLU A 12 13.69 -17.19 11.69
C GLU A 12 15.05 -17.87 11.63
N ARG A 13 15.36 -18.54 10.51
CA ARG A 13 16.65 -19.18 10.22
C ARG A 13 17.55 -18.34 9.30
N ASP A 14 17.22 -17.05 9.12
CA ASP A 14 17.90 -16.12 8.20
C ASP A 14 17.93 -16.57 6.73
N ILE A 15 17.00 -17.47 6.34
CA ILE A 15 16.83 -17.91 4.97
C ILE A 15 15.89 -16.92 4.27
N ARG A 16 16.43 -16.16 3.31
CA ARG A 16 15.65 -15.25 2.48
C ARG A 16 15.29 -15.93 1.17
N VAL A 17 14.05 -15.78 0.75
CA VAL A 17 13.57 -16.21 -0.57
C VAL A 17 12.95 -15.04 -1.31
N TRP A 18 13.17 -14.95 -2.62
CA TRP A 18 12.58 -13.91 -3.47
C TRP A 18 12.31 -14.47 -4.87
N ALA A 19 11.38 -13.81 -5.58
CA ALA A 19 11.08 -14.16 -6.96
C ALA A 19 12.02 -13.38 -7.90
N GLU A 20 12.49 -14.04 -8.95
CA GLU A 20 13.16 -13.44 -10.09
C GLU A 20 12.49 -14.01 -11.35
N GLY A 21 11.46 -13.31 -11.84
CA GLY A 21 10.55 -13.84 -12.86
C GLY A 21 9.80 -15.09 -12.37
N ASP A 22 9.95 -16.21 -13.07
CA ASP A 22 9.40 -17.53 -12.71
C ASP A 22 10.34 -18.38 -11.83
N ARG A 23 11.49 -17.83 -11.42
CA ARG A 23 12.48 -18.54 -10.61
C ARG A 23 12.40 -18.08 -9.15
N LEU A 24 12.35 -19.06 -8.26
CA LEU A 24 12.51 -18.82 -6.83
C LEU A 24 14.00 -18.83 -6.49
N ARG A 25 14.50 -17.72 -5.95
CA ARG A 25 15.86 -17.59 -5.45
C ARG A 25 15.86 -17.70 -3.94
N CYS A 26 16.96 -18.21 -3.39
CA CYS A 26 17.17 -18.25 -1.95
C CYS A 26 18.59 -17.83 -1.59
N ASN A 27 18.73 -17.16 -0.46
CA ASN A 27 19.99 -16.90 0.21
C ASN A 27 19.88 -17.41 1.63
N ALA A 28 20.85 -18.22 2.07
CA ALA A 28 20.84 -18.86 3.37
C ALA A 28 22.25 -18.87 3.95
N PRO A 29 22.42 -18.66 5.27
CA PRO A 29 23.69 -18.92 5.94
C PRO A 29 24.16 -20.36 5.73
N THR A 30 25.48 -20.58 5.82
CA THR A 30 26.07 -21.92 5.67
C THR A 30 25.45 -22.90 6.66
N GLY A 31 24.87 -24.00 6.14
CA GLY A 31 24.23 -25.04 6.95
C GLY A 31 22.78 -24.74 7.38
N ALA A 32 22.26 -23.52 7.18
CA ALA A 32 20.88 -23.19 7.56
C ALA A 32 19.84 -23.86 6.64
N LEU A 33 20.17 -24.02 5.36
CA LEU A 33 19.31 -24.70 4.38
C LEU A 33 19.62 -26.21 4.37
N THR A 34 19.06 -26.94 5.35
CA THR A 34 19.18 -28.40 5.45
C THR A 34 18.55 -29.10 4.23
N PRO A 35 18.92 -30.38 3.94
CA PRO A 35 18.34 -31.13 2.84
C PRO A 35 16.80 -31.19 2.88
N GLU A 36 16.22 -31.37 4.07
CA GLU A 36 14.78 -31.46 4.27
C GLU A 36 14.10 -30.12 3.95
N LEU A 37 14.70 -29.00 4.38
CA LEU A 37 14.19 -27.67 4.05
C LEU A 37 14.30 -27.38 2.56
N ARG A 38 15.39 -27.80 1.91
CA ARG A 38 15.59 -27.63 0.48
C ARG A 38 14.51 -28.38 -0.32
N ASP A 39 14.20 -29.60 0.07
CA ASP A 39 13.17 -30.40 -0.58
C ASP A 39 11.78 -29.81 -0.34
N GLU A 40 11.51 -29.30 0.85
CA GLU A 40 10.25 -28.61 1.16
C GLU A 40 10.08 -27.30 0.37
N VAL A 41 11.13 -26.48 0.25
CA VAL A 41 11.13 -25.28 -0.60
C VAL A 41 10.89 -25.64 -2.07
N ARG A 42 11.49 -26.74 -2.57
CA ARG A 42 11.24 -27.23 -3.93
C ARG A 42 9.81 -27.70 -4.13
N ARG A 43 9.27 -28.47 -3.17
CA ARG A 43 7.91 -29.03 -3.21
C ARG A 43 6.86 -27.92 -3.21
N ARG A 44 7.12 -26.80 -2.52
CA ARG A 44 6.20 -25.66 -2.39
C ARG A 44 6.57 -24.48 -3.30
N LYS A 45 7.45 -24.66 -4.28
CA LYS A 45 7.97 -23.58 -5.14
C LYS A 45 6.86 -22.69 -5.71
N ASP A 46 5.83 -23.29 -6.30
CA ASP A 46 4.76 -22.55 -6.97
C ASP A 46 3.87 -21.79 -5.96
N GLU A 47 3.62 -22.39 -4.79
CA GLU A 47 2.89 -21.73 -3.70
C GLU A 47 3.66 -20.52 -3.16
N ILE A 48 4.98 -20.64 -3.00
CA ILE A 48 5.86 -19.54 -2.59
C ILE A 48 5.87 -18.44 -3.66
N LEU A 49 6.04 -18.79 -4.94
CA LEU A 49 6.06 -17.81 -6.02
C LEU A 49 4.74 -17.06 -6.12
N ASN A 50 3.61 -17.76 -6.05
CA ASN A 50 2.29 -17.12 -6.08
C ASN A 50 2.08 -16.20 -4.87
N PHE A 51 2.52 -16.63 -3.68
CA PHE A 51 2.46 -15.79 -2.49
C PHE A 51 3.33 -14.53 -2.64
N LEU A 52 4.59 -14.67 -3.08
CA LEU A 52 5.51 -13.55 -3.28
C LEU A 52 4.99 -12.57 -4.34
N ARG A 53 4.44 -13.05 -5.47
CA ARG A 53 3.81 -12.22 -6.50
C ARG A 53 2.57 -11.50 -5.98
N SER A 54 1.74 -12.18 -5.21
CA SER A 54 0.55 -11.57 -4.61
C SER A 54 0.96 -10.50 -3.60
N ALA A 55 1.99 -10.75 -2.80
CA ALA A 55 2.55 -9.78 -1.86
C ALA A 55 3.19 -8.58 -2.58
N GLU A 56 3.96 -8.80 -3.65
CA GLU A 56 4.50 -7.75 -4.50
C GLU A 56 3.39 -6.93 -5.16
N SER A 57 2.35 -7.59 -5.70
CA SER A 57 1.18 -6.92 -6.28
C SER A 57 0.44 -6.06 -5.24
N LEU A 58 0.24 -6.59 -4.03
CA LEU A 58 -0.36 -5.85 -2.92
C LEU A 58 0.52 -4.70 -2.43
N ALA A 59 1.84 -4.87 -2.40
CA ALA A 59 2.80 -3.81 -2.06
C ALA A 59 2.88 -2.73 -3.15
N GLN A 60 2.77 -3.12 -4.42
CA GLN A 60 2.68 -2.22 -5.56
C GLN A 60 1.32 -1.55 -5.69
N GLN A 61 0.26 -2.12 -5.11
CA GLN A 61 -0.97 -1.38 -4.81
C GLN A 61 -0.69 -0.42 -3.65
N GLN A 62 0.17 0.58 -3.90
CA GLN A 62 0.31 1.73 -3.04
C GLN A 62 -1.08 2.34 -2.87
N ARG A 63 -1.66 2.14 -1.68
CA ARG A 63 -2.99 2.66 -1.39
C ARG A 63 -2.83 4.15 -1.25
N ALA A 64 -3.26 4.89 -2.27
CA ALA A 64 -3.33 6.34 -2.19
C ALA A 64 -4.09 6.80 -0.93
N ILE A 65 -5.04 5.99 -0.46
CA ILE A 65 -5.88 6.29 0.70
C ILE A 65 -5.16 5.87 1.98
N VAL A 66 -4.68 6.86 2.73
CA VAL A 66 -4.01 6.69 4.03
C VAL A 66 -4.99 7.00 5.16
N PRO A 67 -5.30 6.03 6.06
CA PRO A 67 -6.19 6.28 7.18
C PRO A 67 -5.51 7.13 8.25
N LEU A 68 -6.02 8.34 8.48
CA LEU A 68 -5.59 9.20 9.59
C LEU A 68 -6.55 9.07 10.78
N GLN A 69 -7.84 8.92 10.48
CA GLN A 69 -8.89 8.57 11.41
C GLN A 69 -9.89 7.71 10.62
N PRO A 70 -9.95 6.39 10.78
CA PRO A 70 -10.82 5.55 9.92
C PRO A 70 -12.20 5.24 10.53
N ARG A 71 -12.56 5.83 11.69
CA ARG A 71 -13.77 5.45 12.43
C ARG A 71 -14.90 6.44 12.17
N GLY A 72 -16.13 5.99 12.39
CA GLY A 72 -17.33 6.80 12.23
C GLY A 72 -18.18 6.36 11.04
N GLY A 73 -19.43 6.80 11.04
CA GLY A 73 -20.42 6.45 10.02
C GLY A 73 -20.78 7.60 9.07
N ALA A 74 -20.32 8.82 9.33
CA ALA A 74 -20.56 9.95 8.44
C ALA A 74 -19.74 9.82 7.15
N ALA A 75 -20.09 10.63 6.14
CA ALA A 75 -19.40 10.63 4.85
C ALA A 75 -17.88 10.91 5.05
N PRO A 76 -16.99 10.00 4.61
CA PRO A 76 -15.54 10.15 4.77
C PRO A 76 -15.01 11.38 4.04
N ILE A 77 -14.03 12.04 4.65
CA ILE A 77 -13.22 13.10 4.01
C ILE A 77 -12.02 12.45 3.34
N PHE A 78 -11.81 12.76 2.06
CA PHE A 78 -10.59 12.44 1.33
C PHE A 78 -9.80 13.73 1.09
N ALA A 79 -8.62 13.85 1.71
CA ALA A 79 -7.86 15.08 1.73
C ALA A 79 -6.57 14.98 0.90
N VAL A 80 -6.40 15.88 -0.07
CA VAL A 80 -5.21 15.99 -0.91
C VAL A 80 -4.19 16.92 -0.26
N ALA A 81 -3.00 16.41 0.02
CA ALA A 81 -1.90 17.15 0.62
C ALA A 81 -1.32 18.22 -0.32
N GLY A 82 -0.47 19.10 0.22
CA GLY A 82 0.24 20.11 -0.56
C GLY A 82 1.33 19.54 -1.47
N HIS A 83 2.19 20.41 -1.99
CA HIS A 83 3.23 20.06 -2.99
C HIS A 83 4.18 18.92 -2.57
N ASN A 84 4.41 18.72 -1.27
CA ASN A 84 5.26 17.65 -0.76
C ASN A 84 4.56 16.27 -0.72
N GLY A 85 3.25 16.19 -1.00
CA GLY A 85 2.49 14.94 -1.02
C GLY A 85 2.28 14.27 0.36
N ASP A 86 2.78 14.88 1.44
CA ASP A 86 2.73 14.29 2.78
C ASP A 86 1.36 14.50 3.42
N VAL A 87 0.63 13.41 3.58
CA VAL A 87 -0.71 13.39 4.17
C VAL A 87 -0.71 13.59 5.69
N PHE A 88 0.42 13.44 6.39
CA PHE A 88 0.49 13.60 7.84
C PHE A 88 0.29 15.05 8.29
N CYS A 89 0.37 16.02 7.37
CA CYS A 89 -0.03 17.41 7.64
C CYS A 89 -1.49 17.51 8.13
N PHE A 90 -2.35 16.54 7.79
CA PHE A 90 -3.75 16.51 8.24
C PHE A 90 -3.98 15.82 9.59
N ARG A 91 -2.94 15.26 10.23
CA ARG A 91 -3.12 14.51 11.49
C ARG A 91 -3.76 15.37 12.59
N ALA A 92 -3.37 16.64 12.69
CA ALA A 92 -3.92 17.56 13.66
C ALA A 92 -5.42 17.80 13.42
N ILE A 93 -5.83 18.12 12.18
CA ILE A 93 -7.24 18.39 11.88
C ILE A 93 -8.11 17.13 12.00
N ALA A 94 -7.61 15.97 11.57
CA ALA A 94 -8.30 14.70 11.73
C ALA A 94 -8.59 14.38 13.21
N GLY A 95 -7.67 14.72 14.11
CA GLY A 95 -7.88 14.57 15.56
C GLY A 95 -8.96 15.50 16.12
N HIS A 96 -9.01 16.76 15.66
CA HIS A 96 -9.99 17.74 16.13
C HIS A 96 -11.41 17.52 15.60
N LEU A 97 -11.54 16.86 14.44
CA LEU A 97 -12.85 16.47 13.88
C LEU A 97 -13.52 15.32 14.65
N GLY A 98 -12.80 14.70 15.60
CA GLY A 98 -13.32 13.62 16.42
C GLY A 98 -13.41 12.29 15.68
N SER A 99 -14.35 11.42 16.08
CA SER A 99 -14.44 10.05 15.59
C SER A 99 -15.72 9.69 14.84
N ASP A 100 -16.59 10.66 14.57
CA ASP A 100 -17.88 10.43 13.92
C ASP A 100 -17.77 10.43 12.39
N ARG A 101 -16.74 11.10 11.86
CA ARG A 101 -16.46 11.20 10.43
C ARG A 101 -15.07 10.66 10.11
N PRO A 102 -14.95 9.62 9.27
CA PRO A 102 -13.65 9.14 8.82
C PRO A 102 -12.89 10.21 8.03
N PHE A 103 -11.58 10.24 8.22
CA PHE A 103 -10.64 11.13 7.57
C PHE A 103 -9.48 10.32 6.96
N PHE A 104 -9.34 10.44 5.64
CA PHE A 104 -8.30 9.81 4.86
C PHE A 104 -7.46 10.87 4.14
N GLY A 105 -6.15 10.68 4.14
CA GLY A 105 -5.24 11.40 3.27
C GLY A 105 -5.10 10.71 1.92
N LEU A 106 -4.87 11.49 0.86
CA LEU A 106 -4.59 11.02 -0.49
C LEU A 106 -3.10 11.22 -0.81
N GLN A 107 -2.33 10.15 -0.71
CA GLN A 107 -0.89 10.14 -0.98
C GLN A 107 -0.63 9.88 -2.47
N PRO A 108 0.09 10.79 -3.16
CA PRO A 108 0.43 10.61 -4.58
C PRO A 108 1.41 9.43 -4.76
N PRO A 109 1.45 8.82 -5.96
CA PRO A 109 2.41 7.78 -6.26
C PRO A 109 3.84 8.35 -6.30
N GLY A 110 4.82 7.47 -6.07
CA GLY A 110 6.24 7.81 -6.19
C GLY A 110 6.87 8.50 -4.98
N LEU A 111 6.11 8.79 -3.92
CA LEU A 111 6.64 9.39 -2.69
C LEU A 111 7.68 8.50 -1.98
N ASP A 112 7.56 7.18 -2.11
CA ASP A 112 8.49 6.18 -1.54
C ASP A 112 9.61 5.77 -2.52
N GLY A 113 9.69 6.42 -3.70
CA GLY A 113 10.66 6.10 -4.74
C GLY A 113 10.38 4.79 -5.48
N SER A 114 9.24 4.13 -5.25
CA SER A 114 8.89 2.87 -5.93
C SER A 114 8.37 3.05 -7.36
N ARG A 115 7.95 4.28 -7.72
CA ARG A 115 7.35 4.65 -9.00
C ARG A 115 7.70 6.08 -9.38
N GLU A 116 7.60 6.40 -10.66
CA GLU A 116 7.71 7.78 -11.14
C GLU A 116 6.55 8.65 -10.61
N PRO A 117 6.85 9.85 -10.05
CA PRO A 117 5.82 10.79 -9.63
C PRO A 117 4.98 11.31 -10.81
N LEU A 118 3.71 11.60 -10.54
CA LEU A 118 2.83 12.29 -11.50
C LEU A 118 3.00 13.80 -11.37
N GLY A 119 3.20 14.48 -12.51
CA GLY A 119 3.49 15.92 -12.55
C GLY A 119 2.31 16.82 -12.97
N ARG A 120 1.20 16.25 -13.44
CA ARG A 120 0.01 17.00 -13.89
C ARG A 120 -1.15 16.86 -12.90
N VAL A 121 -1.94 17.91 -12.77
CA VAL A 121 -3.09 17.95 -11.86
C VAL A 121 -4.14 16.92 -12.27
N GLU A 122 -4.41 16.81 -13.57
CA GLU A 122 -5.40 15.92 -14.15
C GLU A 122 -5.01 14.45 -13.95
N ASP A 123 -3.73 14.13 -14.06
CA ASP A 123 -3.22 12.77 -13.84
C ASP A 123 -3.35 12.37 -12.37
N LEU A 124 -3.04 13.29 -11.44
CA LEU A 124 -3.21 13.09 -10.01
C LEU A 124 -4.69 12.93 -9.64
N ALA A 125 -5.57 13.76 -10.22
CA ALA A 125 -7.00 13.69 -9.99
C ALA A 125 -7.58 12.36 -10.51
N ALA A 126 -7.25 11.96 -11.74
CA ALA A 126 -7.68 10.67 -12.29
C ALA A 126 -7.19 9.49 -11.45
N TYR A 127 -5.93 9.53 -11.00
CA TYR A 127 -5.38 8.53 -10.09
C TYR A 127 -6.16 8.44 -8.78
N PHE A 128 -6.39 9.56 -8.09
CA PHE A 128 -7.12 9.58 -6.83
C PHE A 128 -8.59 9.19 -6.99
N ALA A 129 -9.27 9.63 -8.05
CA ALA A 129 -10.66 9.29 -8.33
C ALA A 129 -10.85 7.78 -8.52
N ALA A 130 -9.93 7.11 -9.23
CA ALA A 130 -9.95 5.67 -9.40
C ALA A 130 -9.82 4.93 -8.04
N GLN A 131 -8.93 5.40 -7.16
CA GLN A 131 -8.72 4.81 -5.84
C GLN A 131 -9.92 5.03 -4.91
N ILE A 132 -10.49 6.25 -4.91
CA ILE A 132 -11.67 6.59 -4.12
C ILE A 132 -12.87 5.75 -4.57
N ARG A 133 -13.12 5.63 -5.88
CA ARG A 133 -14.24 4.82 -6.41
C ARG A 133 -14.07 3.33 -6.12
N ALA A 134 -12.84 2.82 -6.18
CA ALA A 134 -12.56 1.43 -5.82
C ALA A 134 -12.85 1.16 -4.34
N ALA A 135 -12.52 2.10 -3.45
CA ALA A 135 -12.79 1.98 -2.01
C ALA A 135 -14.25 2.29 -1.64
N ARG A 136 -14.88 3.21 -2.36
CA ARG A 136 -16.25 3.68 -2.13
C ARG A 136 -16.93 4.00 -3.47
N PRO A 137 -17.67 3.03 -4.03
CA PRO A 137 -18.30 3.18 -5.34
C PRO A 137 -19.39 4.26 -5.40
N GLU A 138 -20.01 4.58 -4.26
CA GLU A 138 -21.15 5.49 -4.19
C GLU A 138 -20.90 6.68 -3.25
N GLY A 139 -21.45 7.84 -3.63
CA GLY A 139 -21.33 9.09 -2.88
C GLY A 139 -22.18 9.16 -1.60
N PRO A 140 -22.24 10.33 -0.94
CA PRO A 140 -21.60 11.58 -1.33
C PRO A 140 -20.09 11.59 -1.06
N TYR A 141 -19.28 12.14 -1.97
CA TYR A 141 -17.84 12.32 -1.77
C TYR A 141 -17.58 13.68 -1.09
N VAL A 142 -16.79 13.68 -0.01
CA VAL A 142 -16.30 14.91 0.63
C VAL A 142 -14.81 15.00 0.36
N ILE A 143 -14.42 15.92 -0.51
CA ILE A 143 -13.03 16.14 -0.90
C ILE A 143 -12.51 17.41 -0.24
N ALA A 144 -11.29 17.37 0.25
CA ALA A 144 -10.59 18.51 0.81
C ALA A 144 -9.21 18.65 0.19
N GLY A 145 -8.66 19.86 0.13
CA GLY A 145 -7.33 20.11 -0.38
C GLY A 145 -6.60 21.17 0.45
N TYR A 146 -5.30 20.97 0.66
CA TYR A 146 -4.43 21.94 1.32
C TYR A 146 -3.38 22.47 0.35
N CYS A 147 -3.21 23.80 0.30
CA CYS A 147 -2.23 24.45 -0.58
C CYS A 147 -2.41 24.00 -2.05
N ALA A 148 -1.37 23.53 -2.73
CA ALA A 148 -1.45 22.99 -4.09
C ALA A 148 -2.45 21.82 -4.22
N GLY A 149 -2.70 21.09 -3.13
CA GLY A 149 -3.73 20.05 -3.08
C GLY A 149 -5.15 20.58 -3.28
N GLY A 150 -5.38 21.88 -3.07
CA GLY A 150 -6.65 22.54 -3.39
C GLY A 150 -7.01 22.47 -4.87
N SER A 151 -6.04 22.69 -5.75
CA SER A 151 -6.26 22.61 -7.21
C SER A 151 -6.57 21.18 -7.65
N ILE A 152 -5.88 20.20 -7.08
CA ILE A 152 -6.13 18.78 -7.37
C ILE A 152 -7.50 18.37 -6.81
N ALA A 153 -7.84 18.79 -5.59
CA ALA A 153 -9.14 18.52 -4.98
C ALA A 153 -10.31 19.15 -5.76
N PHE A 154 -10.08 20.27 -6.45
CA PHE A 154 -11.08 20.93 -7.29
C PHE A 154 -11.30 20.19 -8.63
N GLU A 155 -10.23 19.62 -9.21
CA GLU A 155 -10.31 18.79 -10.42
C GLU A 155 -10.94 17.40 -10.15
N LEU A 156 -10.89 16.94 -8.89
CA LEU A 156 -11.32 15.61 -8.45
C LEU A 156 -12.85 15.42 -8.38
#